data_AF-A0A850BHB6-F1
#
_entry.id   AF-A0A850BHB6-F1
#
_cell.length_a   1.000
_cell.length_b   1.000
_cell.length_c   1.000
_cell.angle_alpha   90.00
_cell.angle_beta   90.00
_cell.angle_gamma   90.00
#
_symmetry.space_group_name_H-M   'P 1'
#
loop_
_entity.id
_entity.type
_entity.pdbx_description
1 polymer ?
#
loop_
_entity_poly.entity_id
_entity_poly.type
_entity_poly.pdbx_seq_one_letter_code
_entity_poly.pdbx_strand_id
1 'polypeptide(L)'
;MQSKAGTVEHYMAALPADRREALSAVREVILKNLDKGGIEEGMQYGMIGYFVPHSVFPAGYHCDPRQPLPYASLASQKNHMALYLMCVYGSEETEKWLREEWAKSGKKLDMGKSCIRFKKLSDLPLDVIGKLIKRVPAKTYIEHYQATLQAMGKGSAKKAASEPAAKKTAAPKKTASKKTTKKTASARAH
;
A
#
# COMPACT_ATOMS: atom_id res chain seq x y z
N MET A 1 -0.31 1.77 -13.23
CA MET A 1 0.86 2.18 -14.06
C MET A 1 1.71 3.04 -13.15
N GLN A 2 3.01 2.80 -13.09
CA GLN A 2 3.89 3.58 -12.22
C GLN A 2 4.34 4.85 -12.95
N SER A 3 4.14 6.02 -12.35
CA SER A 3 4.62 7.28 -12.93
C SER A 3 6.13 7.39 -12.80
N LYS A 4 6.76 8.08 -13.76
CA LYS A 4 8.18 8.47 -13.72
C LYS A 4 8.39 9.88 -13.18
N ALA A 5 7.33 10.57 -12.76
CA ALA A 5 7.43 11.93 -12.23
C ALA A 5 8.26 11.94 -10.94
N GLY A 6 9.23 12.86 -10.87
CA GLY A 6 10.08 13.06 -9.69
C GLY A 6 9.48 13.96 -8.62
N THR A 7 8.44 14.73 -8.96
CA THR A 7 7.77 15.66 -8.03
C THR A 7 6.25 15.53 -8.13
N VAL A 8 5.55 15.98 -7.08
CA VAL A 8 4.08 15.97 -7.03
C VAL A 8 3.50 16.87 -8.11
N GLU A 9 4.12 18.01 -8.36
CA GLU A 9 3.70 18.97 -9.38
C GLU A 9 3.77 18.34 -10.78
N HIS A 10 4.90 17.70 -11.11
CA HIS A 10 5.05 17.00 -12.37
C HIS A 10 4.09 15.81 -12.49
N TYR A 11 3.84 15.10 -11.39
CA TYR A 11 2.86 14.02 -11.37
C TYR A 11 1.46 14.55 -11.71
N MET A 12 1.02 15.62 -11.05
CA MET A 12 -0.30 16.22 -11.27
C MET A 12 -0.45 16.79 -12.69
N ALA A 13 0.59 17.46 -13.19
CA ALA A 13 0.62 18.02 -14.55
C ALA A 13 0.55 16.95 -15.65
N ALA A 14 1.03 15.74 -15.39
CA ALA A 14 0.96 14.62 -16.34
C ALA A 14 -0.41 13.91 -16.37
N LEU A 15 -1.31 14.18 -15.42
CA LEU A 15 -2.60 13.52 -15.35
C LEU A 15 -3.60 14.09 -16.38
N PRO A 16 -4.51 13.25 -16.92
CA PRO A 16 -5.73 13.70 -17.57
C PRO A 16 -6.54 14.65 -16.67
N ALA A 17 -7.27 15.60 -17.28
CA ALA A 17 -7.94 16.69 -16.56
C ALA A 17 -8.92 16.20 -15.48
N ASP A 18 -9.76 15.21 -15.81
CA ASP A 18 -10.73 14.59 -14.91
C ASP A 18 -10.06 13.96 -13.67
N ARG A 19 -8.95 13.27 -13.87
CA ARG A 19 -8.17 12.63 -12.80
C ARG A 19 -7.41 13.65 -11.97
N ARG A 20 -6.89 14.70 -12.61
CA ARG A 20 -6.20 15.80 -11.93
C ARG A 20 -7.17 16.50 -10.99
N GLU A 21 -8.37 16.83 -11.44
CA GLU A 21 -9.39 17.49 -10.62
C GLU A 21 -9.74 16.66 -9.38
N ALA A 22 -10.08 15.38 -9.57
CA ALA A 22 -10.43 14.51 -8.46
C ALA A 22 -9.27 14.28 -7.48
N LEU A 23 -8.05 14.07 -7.98
CA LEU A 23 -6.88 13.88 -7.11
C LEU A 23 -6.45 15.18 -6.40
N SER A 24 -6.59 16.34 -7.04
CA SER A 24 -6.34 17.65 -6.40
C SER A 24 -7.27 17.84 -5.20
N ALA A 25 -8.57 17.60 -5.38
CA ALA A 25 -9.54 17.76 -4.30
C ALA A 25 -9.27 16.84 -3.11
N VAL A 26 -8.89 15.58 -3.36
CA VAL A 26 -8.53 14.65 -2.28
C VAL A 26 -7.21 15.07 -1.62
N ARG A 27 -6.21 15.48 -2.41
CA ARG A 27 -4.92 15.97 -1.90
C ARG A 27 -5.09 17.17 -0.98
N GLU A 28 -5.91 18.16 -1.38
CA GLU A 28 -6.21 19.33 -0.56
C GLU A 28 -6.83 18.96 0.79
N VAL A 29 -7.78 18.02 0.78
CA VAL A 29 -8.40 17.51 2.01
C VAL A 29 -7.37 16.83 2.92
N ILE A 30 -6.47 16.02 2.36
CA ILE A 30 -5.40 15.39 3.13
C ILE A 30 -4.49 16.47 3.72
N LEU A 31 -3.91 17.35 2.91
CA LEU A 31 -2.96 18.38 3.36
C LEU A 31 -3.56 19.34 4.39
N LYS A 32 -4.86 19.64 4.30
CA LYS A 32 -5.57 20.46 5.28
C LYS A 32 -5.66 19.80 6.67
N ASN A 33 -5.74 18.47 6.71
CA ASN A 33 -5.95 17.70 7.93
C ASN A 33 -4.70 16.95 8.41
N LEU A 34 -3.63 16.95 7.63
CA LEU A 34 -2.40 16.23 7.89
C LEU A 34 -1.65 16.80 9.10
N ASP A 35 -1.05 15.92 9.89
CA ASP A 35 -0.13 16.31 10.96
C ASP A 35 1.20 16.80 10.36
N LYS A 36 1.26 18.11 10.08
CA LYS A 36 2.43 18.77 9.45
C LYS A 36 3.69 18.72 10.31
N GLY A 37 3.58 18.40 11.60
CA GLY A 37 4.73 18.26 12.50
C GLY A 37 5.45 16.91 12.37
N GLY A 38 4.81 15.92 11.74
CA GLY A 38 5.35 14.56 11.69
C GLY A 38 5.13 13.80 10.38
N ILE A 39 4.42 14.37 9.41
CA ILE A 39 4.14 13.74 8.12
C ILE A 39 4.42 14.73 6.99
N GLU A 40 5.15 14.25 5.99
CA GLU A 40 5.51 14.99 4.79
C GLU A 40 4.82 14.40 3.55
N GLU A 41 4.67 15.22 2.52
CA GLU A 41 4.21 14.81 1.18
C GLU A 41 5.40 14.72 0.23
N GLY A 42 5.41 13.72 -0.64
CA GLY A 42 6.37 13.61 -1.72
C GLY A 42 6.01 12.50 -2.71
N MET A 43 6.92 12.21 -3.63
CA MET A 43 6.75 11.07 -4.53
C MET A 43 7.26 9.78 -3.87
N GLN A 44 6.40 8.77 -3.76
CA GLN A 44 6.76 7.43 -3.31
C GLN A 44 6.18 6.38 -4.25
N TYR A 45 6.99 5.40 -4.64
CA TYR A 45 6.56 4.29 -5.51
C TYR A 45 5.85 4.75 -6.81
N GLY A 46 6.24 5.91 -7.36
CA GLY A 46 5.66 6.48 -8.58
C GLY A 46 4.25 7.06 -8.43
N MET A 47 3.86 7.44 -7.21
CA MET A 47 2.60 8.11 -6.87
C MET A 47 2.83 9.14 -5.77
N ILE A 48 1.81 9.96 -5.48
CA ILE A 48 1.87 10.90 -4.36
C ILE A 48 1.80 10.07 -3.07
N GLY A 49 2.80 10.21 -2.20
CA GLY A 49 2.89 9.56 -0.91
C GLY A 49 2.88 10.58 0.22
N TYR A 50 2.31 10.16 1.34
CA TYR A 50 2.42 10.83 2.63
C TYR A 50 3.14 9.87 3.56
N PHE A 51 4.14 10.35 4.28
CA PHE A 51 5.04 9.49 5.04
C PHE A 51 5.61 10.21 6.26
N VAL A 52 5.95 9.42 7.28
CA VAL A 52 6.72 9.91 8.42
C VAL A 52 8.20 9.90 8.03
N PRO A 53 8.88 11.07 7.98
CA PRO A 53 10.26 11.15 7.53
C PRO A 53 11.23 10.54 8.57
N HIS A 54 12.45 10.20 8.13
CA HIS A 54 13.49 9.65 9.02
C HIS A 54 13.91 10.60 10.14
N SER A 55 13.76 11.91 9.96
CA SER A 55 13.98 12.90 11.02
C SER A 55 13.03 12.72 12.22
N VAL A 56 11.83 12.18 11.98
CA VAL A 56 10.80 11.91 12.99
C VAL A 56 10.85 10.46 13.45
N PHE A 57 11.06 9.53 12.51
CA PHE A 57 11.15 8.10 12.80
C PHE A 57 12.38 7.46 12.12
N PRO A 58 13.56 7.47 12.78
CA PRO A 58 14.82 7.04 12.17
C PRO A 58 14.82 5.59 11.66
N ALA A 59 14.06 4.70 12.30
CA ALA A 59 13.99 3.28 11.93
C ALA A 59 13.33 3.03 10.56
N GLY A 60 12.54 3.97 10.04
CA GLY A 60 11.92 3.86 8.72
C GLY A 60 10.94 2.69 8.58
N TYR A 61 10.71 2.28 7.34
CA TYR A 61 9.82 1.17 7.03
C TYR A 61 10.48 -0.19 7.31
N HIS A 62 9.76 -1.14 7.90
CA HIS A 62 10.35 -2.40 8.36
C HIS A 62 10.76 -3.32 7.22
N CYS A 63 10.11 -3.23 6.05
CA CYS A 63 10.51 -4.01 4.88
C CYS A 63 11.76 -3.41 4.19
N ASP A 64 11.93 -2.09 4.25
CA ASP A 64 13.10 -1.38 3.73
C ASP A 64 13.38 -0.15 4.59
N PRO A 65 14.29 -0.24 5.58
CA PRO A 65 14.58 0.85 6.52
C PRO A 65 15.15 2.11 5.89
N ARG A 66 15.51 2.09 4.61
CA ARG A 66 15.94 3.29 3.86
C ARG A 66 14.76 4.14 3.40
N GLN A 67 13.56 3.56 3.42
CA GLN A 67 12.33 4.24 3.05
C GLN A 67 11.71 4.85 4.31
N PRO A 68 11.15 6.08 4.21
CA PRO A 68 10.38 6.65 5.30
C PRO A 68 9.12 5.82 5.52
N LEU A 69 8.55 5.89 6.72
CA LEU A 69 7.42 5.07 7.10
C LEU A 69 6.16 5.49 6.32
N PRO A 70 5.60 4.65 5.43
CA PRO A 70 4.46 5.04 4.58
C PRO A 70 3.21 5.25 5.41
N TYR A 71 2.51 6.36 5.22
CA TYR A 71 1.28 6.72 5.95
C TYR A 71 0.04 6.64 5.07
N ALA A 72 0.07 7.27 3.89
CA ALA A 72 -0.99 7.21 2.89
C ALA A 72 -0.43 7.44 1.48
N SER A 73 -1.20 7.17 0.43
CA SER A 73 -0.80 7.50 -0.95
C SER A 73 -1.99 7.74 -1.86
N LEU A 74 -1.83 8.61 -2.86
CA LEU A 74 -2.81 8.91 -3.90
C LEU A 74 -2.27 8.51 -5.28
N ALA A 75 -2.99 7.62 -5.95
CA ALA A 75 -2.56 7.05 -7.23
C ALA A 75 -3.63 7.16 -8.31
N SER A 76 -3.17 7.33 -9.55
CA SER A 76 -3.97 7.23 -10.77
C SER A 76 -3.67 5.90 -11.45
N GLN A 77 -4.50 4.89 -11.21
CA GLN A 77 -4.34 3.55 -11.80
C GLN A 77 -5.03 3.48 -13.16
N LYS A 78 -4.80 2.39 -13.91
CA LYS A 78 -5.33 2.24 -15.28
C LYS A 78 -6.84 2.47 -15.34
N ASN A 79 -7.60 1.88 -14.42
CA ASN A 79 -9.07 1.85 -14.46
C ASN A 79 -9.77 2.64 -13.34
N HIS A 80 -9.02 3.17 -12.36
CA HIS A 80 -9.55 3.86 -11.19
C HIS A 80 -8.48 4.77 -10.59
N MET A 81 -8.89 5.66 -9.69
CA MET A 81 -8.00 6.33 -8.75
C MET A 81 -8.05 5.60 -7.41
N ALA A 82 -6.95 5.62 -6.68
CA ALA A 82 -6.81 4.89 -5.43
C ALA A 82 -6.26 5.79 -4.32
N LEU A 83 -6.88 5.69 -3.15
CA LEU A 83 -6.38 6.21 -1.89
C LEU A 83 -5.91 5.04 -1.03
N TYR A 84 -4.60 4.93 -0.85
CA TYR A 84 -3.97 3.96 0.03
C TYR A 84 -3.86 4.55 1.43
N LEU A 85 -4.31 3.83 2.45
CA LEU A 85 -4.39 4.27 3.84
C LEU A 85 -3.63 3.28 4.72
N MET A 86 -2.30 3.43 4.78
CA MET A 86 -1.47 2.59 5.66
C MET A 86 -1.72 2.89 7.13
N CYS A 87 -2.18 4.11 7.45
CA CYS A 87 -2.62 4.50 8.79
C CYS A 87 -3.85 3.74 9.31
N VAL A 88 -4.66 3.16 8.41
CA VAL A 88 -5.80 2.29 8.76
C VAL A 88 -5.36 0.83 8.86
N TYR A 89 -4.36 0.44 8.08
CA TYR A 89 -3.93 -0.95 7.97
C TYR A 89 -3.37 -1.47 9.30
N GLY A 90 -4.00 -2.53 9.82
CA GLY A 90 -3.62 -3.16 11.09
C GLY A 90 -4.28 -2.54 12.33
N SER A 91 -5.01 -1.43 12.20
CA SER A 91 -5.77 -0.82 13.29
C SER A 91 -7.26 -1.14 13.14
N GLU A 92 -7.72 -2.21 13.79
CA GLU A 92 -9.12 -2.65 13.72
C GLU A 92 -10.09 -1.55 14.18
N GLU A 93 -9.72 -0.79 15.20
CA GLU A 93 -10.52 0.33 15.70
C GLU A 93 -10.70 1.42 14.62
N THR A 94 -9.61 1.83 13.98
CA THR A 94 -9.63 2.87 12.95
C THR A 94 -10.37 2.40 11.71
N GLU A 95 -10.18 1.14 11.31
CA GLU A 95 -10.92 0.56 10.18
C GLU A 95 -12.42 0.50 10.47
N LYS A 96 -12.81 0.07 11.67
CA LYS A 96 -14.23 0.04 12.09
C LYS A 96 -14.85 1.42 12.07
N TRP A 97 -14.18 2.41 12.67
CA TRP A 97 -14.63 3.80 12.66
C TRP A 97 -14.78 4.34 11.22
N LEU A 98 -13.81 4.05 10.33
CA LEU A 98 -13.87 4.47 8.94
C LEU A 98 -15.11 3.89 8.24
N ARG A 99 -15.38 2.59 8.41
CA ARG A 99 -16.53 1.92 7.79
C ARG A 99 -17.87 2.48 8.30
N GLU A 100 -17.96 2.76 9.60
CA GLU A 100 -19.16 3.34 10.21
C GLU A 100 -19.42 4.76 9.72
N GLU A 101 -18.41 5.64 9.70
CA GLU A 101 -18.55 7.00 9.17
C GLU A 101 -18.83 7.02 7.67
N TRP A 102 -18.22 6.12 6.91
CA TRP A 102 -18.49 6.01 5.48
C TRP A 102 -19.94 5.62 5.20
N ALA A 103 -20.49 4.67 5.97
CA ALA A 103 -21.88 4.24 5.83
C ALA A 103 -22.87 5.40 6.05
N LYS A 104 -22.59 6.28 7.02
CA LYS A 104 -23.41 7.48 7.29
C LYS A 104 -23.48 8.45 6.11
N SER A 105 -22.50 8.43 5.21
CA SER A 105 -22.51 9.27 4.01
C SER A 105 -23.45 8.76 2.90
N GLY A 106 -23.96 7.52 3.02
CA GLY A 106 -24.74 6.86 1.97
C GLY A 106 -23.93 6.44 0.74
N LYS A 107 -22.61 6.67 0.71
CA LYS A 107 -21.73 6.29 -0.40
C LYS A 107 -21.25 4.86 -0.25
N LYS A 108 -21.10 4.15 -1.37
CA LYS A 108 -20.53 2.80 -1.38
C LYS A 108 -19.03 2.86 -1.08
N LEU A 109 -18.58 2.05 -0.12
CA LEU A 109 -17.16 1.86 0.16
C LEU A 109 -16.62 0.71 -0.72
N ASP A 110 -15.84 1.04 -1.76
CA ASP A 110 -15.07 0.06 -2.54
C ASP A 110 -13.62 0.01 -2.02
N MET A 111 -13.35 -0.91 -1.08
CA MET A 111 -12.06 -0.99 -0.40
C MET A 111 -11.46 -2.41 -0.44
N GLY A 112 -10.15 -2.51 -0.64
CA GLY A 112 -9.36 -3.71 -0.34
C GLY A 112 -8.91 -3.73 1.12
N LYS A 113 -7.74 -4.32 1.43
CA LYS A 113 -7.19 -4.31 2.80
C LYS A 113 -6.79 -2.90 3.28
N SER A 114 -6.33 -2.05 2.36
CA SER A 114 -5.79 -0.72 2.70
C SER A 114 -5.97 0.29 1.56
N CYS A 115 -6.78 -0.04 0.55
CA CYS A 115 -6.87 0.70 -0.70
C CYS A 115 -8.33 0.97 -1.02
N ILE A 116 -8.74 2.23 -0.96
CA ILE A 116 -10.06 2.70 -1.40
C ILE A 116 -9.96 3.04 -2.87
N ARG A 117 -10.84 2.47 -3.68
CA ARG A 117 -10.91 2.69 -5.13
C ARG A 117 -12.09 3.60 -5.45
N PHE A 118 -11.87 4.55 -6.34
CA PHE A 118 -12.90 5.48 -6.80
C PHE A 118 -12.67 5.86 -8.26
N LYS A 119 -13.74 6.24 -8.97
CA LYS A 119 -13.65 6.66 -10.38
C LYS A 119 -13.89 8.15 -10.57
N LYS A 120 -14.69 8.75 -9.68
CA LYS A 120 -15.00 10.19 -9.67
C LYS A 120 -14.98 10.71 -8.25
N LEU A 121 -14.79 12.02 -8.10
CA LEU A 121 -14.73 12.67 -6.78
C LEU A 121 -16.01 12.44 -5.96
N SER A 122 -17.18 12.42 -6.61
CA SER A 122 -18.47 12.21 -5.95
C SER A 122 -18.66 10.80 -5.39
N ASP A 123 -17.75 9.85 -5.66
CA ASP A 123 -17.75 8.54 -5.00
C ASP A 123 -17.20 8.62 -3.56
N LEU A 124 -16.52 9.71 -3.20
CA LEU A 124 -15.84 9.87 -1.92
C LEU A 124 -16.59 10.82 -0.96
N PRO A 125 -16.75 10.44 0.32
CA PRO A 125 -17.11 11.37 1.38
C PRO A 125 -15.85 12.09 1.87
N LEU A 126 -15.54 13.24 1.27
CA LEU A 126 -14.32 14.00 1.56
C LEU A 126 -14.22 14.43 3.03
N ASP A 127 -15.34 14.69 3.68
CA ASP A 127 -15.37 15.04 5.11
C ASP A 127 -14.88 13.86 5.98
N VAL A 128 -15.30 12.63 5.65
CA VAL A 128 -14.86 11.41 6.34
C VAL A 128 -13.37 11.18 6.12
N ILE A 129 -12.87 11.40 4.91
CA ILE A 129 -11.43 11.32 4.61
C ILE A 129 -10.66 12.35 5.45
N GLY A 130 -11.11 13.60 5.51
CA GLY A 130 -10.46 14.62 6.33
C GLY A 130 -10.43 14.26 7.82
N LYS A 131 -11.57 13.80 8.36
CA LYS A 131 -11.68 13.30 9.75
C LYS A 131 -10.73 12.12 10.00
N LEU A 132 -10.62 11.19 9.06
CA LEU A 132 -9.71 10.05 9.16
C LEU A 132 -8.26 10.50 9.30
N ILE A 133 -7.79 11.36 8.39
CA ILE A 133 -6.41 11.83 8.38
C ILE A 133 -6.09 12.57 9.67
N LYS A 134 -7.03 13.37 10.18
CA LYS A 134 -6.88 14.09 11.45
C LYS A 134 -6.88 13.16 12.67
N ARG A 135 -7.59 12.03 12.61
CA ARG A 135 -7.70 11.05 13.71
C ARG A 135 -6.36 10.36 14.01
N VAL A 136 -5.49 10.22 13.02
CA VAL A 136 -4.26 9.43 13.15
C VAL A 136 -3.02 10.34 12.97
N PRO A 137 -2.62 11.10 13.99
CA PRO A 137 -1.39 11.89 13.93
C PRO A 137 -0.15 10.99 13.88
N ALA A 138 0.99 11.56 13.50
CA ALA A 138 2.23 10.80 13.25
C ALA A 138 2.63 9.95 14.45
N LYS A 139 2.57 10.54 15.65
CA LYS A 139 2.91 9.86 16.91
C LYS A 139 2.06 8.62 17.15
N THR A 140 0.74 8.75 17.08
CA THR A 140 -0.20 7.62 17.26
C THR A 140 0.04 6.55 16.21
N TYR A 141 0.33 6.95 14.96
CA TYR A 141 0.64 6.00 13.91
C TYR A 141 1.92 5.19 14.19
N ILE A 142 3.00 5.87 14.59
CA ILE A 142 4.29 5.23 14.93
C ILE A 142 4.12 4.24 16.08
N GLU A 143 3.41 4.64 17.15
CA GLU A 143 3.15 3.79 18.31
C GLU A 143 2.41 2.51 17.92
N HIS A 144 1.33 2.65 17.16
CA HIS A 144 0.55 1.51 16.66
C HIS A 144 1.38 0.60 15.74
N TYR A 145 2.15 1.19 14.84
CA TYR A 145 3.02 0.48 13.92
C TYR A 145 4.08 -0.34 14.66
N GLN A 146 4.77 0.24 15.64
CA GLN A 146 5.76 -0.46 16.46
C GLN A 146 5.12 -1.60 17.28
N ALA A 147 3.96 -1.35 17.89
CA ALA A 147 3.22 -2.38 18.63
C ALA A 147 2.85 -3.57 17.72
N THR A 148 2.41 -3.29 16.50
CA THR A 148 2.10 -4.32 15.49
C THR A 148 3.32 -5.18 15.16
N LEU A 149 4.48 -4.55 14.89
CA LEU A 149 5.72 -5.28 14.61
C LEU A 149 6.19 -6.14 15.79
N GLN A 150 6.09 -5.62 17.02
CA GLN A 150 6.43 -6.39 18.22
C GLN A 150 5.51 -7.59 18.41
N ALA A 151 4.20 -7.43 18.18
CA ALA A 151 3.24 -8.53 18.25
C ALA A 151 3.53 -9.61 17.19
N MET A 152 3.88 -9.21 15.96
CA MET A 152 4.30 -10.13 14.90
C MET A 152 5.59 -10.88 15.26
N GLY A 153 6.58 -10.19 15.84
CA GLY A 153 7.83 -10.81 16.31
C GLY A 153 7.60 -11.84 17.43
N LYS A 154 6.69 -11.55 18.38
CA LYS A 154 6.30 -12.46 19.46
C LYS A 154 5.47 -13.66 18.96
N GLY A 155 4.64 -13.47 17.94
CA GLY A 155 3.86 -14.54 17.30
C GLY A 155 4.74 -15.57 16.59
N SER A 156 5.80 -15.13 15.92
CA SER A 156 6.81 -16.01 15.31
C SER A 156 7.59 -16.81 16.35
N ALA A 157 7.92 -16.22 17.50
CA ALA A 157 8.57 -16.92 18.61
C ALA A 157 7.67 -17.98 19.28
N LYS A 158 6.36 -17.70 19.42
CA LYS A 158 5.40 -18.63 20.01
C LYS A 158 5.06 -19.80 19.07
N LYS A 159 5.04 -19.57 17.75
CA LYS A 159 4.83 -20.62 16.73
C LYS A 159 6.04 -21.55 16.60
N ALA A 160 7.25 -21.06 16.84
CA ALA A 160 8.47 -21.87 16.86
C ALA A 160 8.58 -22.80 18.10
N ALA A 161 7.79 -22.55 19.15
CA ALA A 161 7.83 -23.30 20.41
C ALA A 161 6.79 -24.44 20.51
N SER A 162 5.93 -24.63 19.51
CA SER A 162 4.82 -25.61 19.57
C SER A 162 4.80 -26.65 18.45
N GLU A 163 5.85 -26.80 17.65
CA GLU A 163 5.90 -27.81 16.59
C GLU A 163 6.90 -28.92 16.94
N PRO A 164 6.45 -30.14 17.29
CA PRO A 164 7.37 -31.27 17.45
C PRO A 164 7.92 -31.69 16.08
N ALA A 165 9.24 -31.82 16.01
CA ALA A 165 9.98 -32.12 14.78
C ALA A 165 9.58 -33.47 14.16
N ALA A 166 8.78 -33.44 13.09
CA ALA A 166 8.59 -34.58 12.21
C ALA A 166 9.76 -34.69 11.23
N LYS A 167 10.65 -35.67 11.47
CA LYS A 167 11.74 -36.10 10.57
C LYS A 167 11.21 -36.35 9.15
N LYS A 168 11.69 -35.60 8.16
CA LYS A 168 11.64 -36.00 6.74
C LYS A 168 12.96 -36.68 6.37
N THR A 169 12.90 -37.99 6.19
CA THR A 169 13.95 -38.80 5.57
C THR A 169 14.06 -38.48 4.08
N ALA A 170 15.30 -38.35 3.61
CA ALA A 170 15.67 -38.11 2.22
C ALA A 170 15.85 -39.43 1.46
N ALA A 171 15.51 -39.45 0.17
CA ALA A 171 15.89 -40.46 -0.81
C ALA A 171 15.88 -39.86 -2.24
N PRO A 172 16.70 -40.34 -3.19
CA PRO A 172 17.63 -39.48 -3.90
C PRO A 172 17.40 -39.30 -5.42
N LYS A 173 18.10 -38.28 -5.96
CA LYS A 173 18.26 -37.93 -7.38
C LYS A 173 18.76 -39.10 -8.23
N LYS A 174 18.23 -39.23 -9.47
CA LYS A 174 18.96 -39.80 -10.62
C LYS A 174 19.03 -38.79 -11.77
N THR A 175 20.26 -38.55 -12.20
CA THR A 175 20.73 -37.77 -13.35
C THR A 175 20.73 -38.61 -14.64
N ALA A 176 20.43 -38.00 -15.80
CA ALA A 176 20.99 -38.43 -17.09
C ALA A 176 20.93 -37.31 -18.14
N SER A 177 21.92 -37.31 -19.03
CA SER A 177 22.45 -36.19 -19.82
C SER A 177 21.84 -35.93 -21.21
N LYS A 178 22.08 -34.70 -21.69
CA LYS A 178 22.20 -34.19 -23.08
C LYS A 178 22.39 -35.21 -24.22
N LYS A 179 21.71 -34.96 -25.36
CA LYS A 179 22.36 -34.72 -26.67
C LYS A 179 21.43 -34.07 -27.72
N THR A 180 21.94 -33.01 -28.35
CA THR A 180 21.68 -32.43 -29.68
C THR A 180 21.63 -33.51 -30.80
N THR A 181 21.01 -33.40 -32.00
CA THR A 181 20.85 -32.30 -32.97
C THR A 181 20.00 -32.79 -34.18
N LYS A 182 19.24 -31.86 -34.80
CA LYS A 182 19.04 -31.60 -36.25
C LYS A 182 18.53 -32.67 -37.26
N LYS A 183 17.54 -32.20 -38.05
CA LYS A 183 17.41 -32.21 -39.53
C LYS A 183 16.39 -33.15 -40.22
N THR A 184 15.33 -32.49 -40.74
CA THR A 184 14.73 -32.54 -42.10
C THR A 184 14.12 -33.80 -42.73
N ALA A 185 12.82 -33.65 -43.02
CA ALA A 185 12.16 -33.69 -44.35
C ALA A 185 11.59 -34.99 -44.95
N SER A 186 10.41 -34.80 -45.59
CA SER A 186 9.72 -35.62 -46.62
C SER A 186 9.08 -36.94 -46.13
N ALA A 187 7.94 -37.46 -46.62
CA ALA A 187 6.90 -37.10 -47.59
C ALA A 187 5.67 -37.99 -47.24
N ARG A 188 4.43 -37.49 -47.28
CA ARG A 188 3.35 -37.73 -48.27
C ARG A 188 2.98 -39.22 -48.58
N ALA A 189 1.66 -39.43 -48.70
CA ALA A 189 0.88 -40.60 -49.16
C ALA A 189 0.41 -41.54 -48.02
N HIS A 190 -0.85 -41.95 -47.90
CA HIS A 190 -2.05 -41.87 -48.74
C HIS A 190 -3.29 -41.62 -47.86
#